data_AF-A0A3E4YL29-F1
#
_entry.id   AF-A0A3E4YL29-F1
#
_cell.length_a   1.000
_cell.length_b   1.000
_cell.length_c   1.000
_cell.angle_alpha   90.00
_cell.angle_beta   90.00
_cell.angle_gamma   90.00
#
_symmetry.space_group_name_H-M   'P 1'
#
loop_
_entity.id
_entity.type
_entity.pdbx_description
1 polymer ?
#
loop_
_entity_poly.entity_id
_entity_poly.type
_entity_poly.pdbx_seq_one_letter_code
_entity_poly.pdbx_strand_id
1 'polypeptide(L)'
;MLDIEYTHETIQKLAEGMNEYLHIDLSTPMTLEKLTKAISDIGIDIEYVNITDANNPLFVMSAEYKKRGCRDYVIRINKNKDEKYLIFQVAAEFGKIVLYEFPKDIGII
;
A
#
# COMPACT_ATOMS: atom_id res chain seq x y z
N MET A 1 -14.00 -19.31 10.71
CA MET A 1 -12.86 -18.38 10.64
C MET A 1 -11.76 -19.15 9.95
N LEU A 2 -11.31 -18.70 8.78
CA LEU A 2 -10.18 -19.32 8.08
C LEU A 2 -8.92 -18.72 8.73
N ASP A 3 -8.19 -19.52 9.50
CA ASP A 3 -6.90 -19.11 10.04
C ASP A 3 -5.91 -19.07 8.85
N ILE A 4 -5.76 -17.88 8.24
CA ILE A 4 -4.77 -17.68 7.18
C ILE A 4 -3.39 -17.73 7.83
N GLU A 5 -2.66 -18.81 7.55
CA GLU A 5 -1.25 -18.91 7.93
C GLU A 5 -0.38 -18.21 6.88
N TYR A 6 0.21 -17.08 7.28
CA TYR A 6 1.15 -16.31 6.46
C TYR A 6 2.53 -16.97 6.40
N THR A 7 2.61 -18.12 5.74
CA THR A 7 3.88 -18.76 5.41
C THR A 7 4.63 -17.99 4.30
N HIS A 8 5.93 -18.25 4.14
CA HIS A 8 6.71 -17.65 3.04
C HIS A 8 6.10 -17.96 1.66
N GLU A 9 5.66 -19.20 1.44
CA GLU A 9 5.00 -19.63 0.20
C GLU A 9 3.66 -18.92 -0.01
N THR A 10 2.86 -18.77 1.04
CA THR A 10 1.58 -18.04 0.98
C THR A 10 1.79 -16.57 0.60
N ILE A 11 2.80 -15.91 1.16
CA ILE A 11 3.14 -14.51 0.86
C ILE A 11 3.64 -14.38 -0.58
N GLN A 12 4.45 -15.32 -1.08
CA GLN A 12 4.91 -15.32 -2.47
C GLN A 12 3.75 -15.43 -3.46
N LYS A 13 2.84 -16.40 -3.26
CA LYS A 13 1.66 -16.56 -4.11
C LYS A 13 0.75 -15.33 -4.08
N LEU A 14 0.60 -14.70 -2.91
CA LEU A 14 -0.13 -13.45 -2.81
C LEU A 14 0.57 -12.33 -3.59
N ALA A 15 1.89 -12.21 -3.49
CA ALA A 15 2.63 -11.21 -4.24
C ALA A 15 2.52 -11.40 -5.76
N GLU A 16 2.59 -12.64 -6.23
CA GLU A 16 2.35 -13.00 -7.64
C GLU A 16 0.93 -12.62 -8.08
N GLY A 17 -0.08 -13.08 -7.33
CA GLY A 17 -1.48 -12.77 -7.63
C GLY A 17 -1.79 -11.27 -7.57
N MET A 18 -1.18 -10.53 -6.64
CA MET A 18 -1.32 -9.07 -6.57
C MET A 18 -0.65 -8.38 -7.75
N ASN A 19 0.51 -8.85 -8.19
CA ASN A 19 1.18 -8.30 -9.37
C ASN A 19 0.36 -8.53 -10.65
N GLU A 20 -0.20 -9.73 -10.80
CA GLU A 20 -1.13 -10.05 -11.90
C GLU A 20 -2.38 -9.17 -11.85
N TYR A 21 -2.97 -9.00 -10.67
CA TYR A 21 -4.18 -8.19 -10.47
C TYR A 21 -3.95 -6.70 -10.73
N LEU A 22 -2.81 -6.17 -10.29
CA LEU A 22 -2.44 -4.77 -10.49
C LEU A 22 -1.96 -4.46 -11.91
N HIS A 23 -1.75 -5.48 -12.75
CA HIS A 23 -1.24 -5.37 -14.11
C HIS A 23 0.00 -4.49 -14.23
N ILE A 24 0.90 -4.54 -13.24
CA ILE A 24 2.11 -3.72 -13.23
C ILE A 24 3.13 -4.33 -14.20
N ASP A 25 3.54 -3.54 -15.18
CA ASP A 25 4.63 -3.91 -16.07
C ASP A 25 5.98 -3.89 -15.33
N LEU A 26 6.48 -5.09 -15.01
CA LEU A 26 7.78 -5.30 -14.38
C LEU A 26 8.95 -5.35 -15.39
N SER A 27 8.71 -5.19 -16.69
CA SER A 27 9.78 -5.10 -17.71
C SER A 27 10.60 -3.82 -17.58
N THR A 28 10.08 -2.86 -16.82
CA THR A 28 10.72 -1.58 -16.53
C THR A 28 10.79 -1.35 -15.01
N PRO A 29 11.76 -0.55 -14.51
CA PRO A 29 11.86 -0.28 -13.09
C PRO A 29 10.56 0.27 -12.50
N MET A 30 10.25 -0.14 -11.28
CA MET A 30 9.16 0.42 -10.49
C MET A 30 9.43 1.89 -10.20
N THR A 31 8.44 2.74 -10.44
CA THR A 31 8.44 4.16 -10.05
C THR A 31 7.32 4.41 -9.06
N LEU A 32 7.41 5.50 -8.30
CA LEU A 32 6.33 5.85 -7.37
C LEU A 32 5.01 6.06 -8.12
N GLU A 33 5.06 6.71 -9.28
CA GLU A 33 3.89 6.96 -10.14
C GLU A 33 3.20 5.67 -10.61
N LYS A 34 3.96 4.67 -11.07
CA LYS A 34 3.39 3.38 -11.49
C LYS A 34 2.69 2.68 -10.34
N LEU A 35 3.34 2.65 -9.17
CA LEU A 35 2.79 2.01 -7.99
C LEU A 35 1.51 2.71 -7.51
N THR A 36 1.54 4.03 -7.37
CA THR A 36 0.37 4.78 -6.89
C THR A 36 -0.78 4.74 -7.89
N LYS A 37 -0.50 4.76 -9.19
CA LYS A 37 -1.51 4.56 -10.23
C LYS A 37 -2.19 3.19 -10.10
N ALA A 38 -1.40 2.12 -10.02
CA ALA A 38 -1.97 0.77 -9.91
C ALA A 38 -2.80 0.59 -8.64
N ILE A 39 -2.36 1.18 -7.52
CA ILE A 39 -3.12 1.18 -6.25
C ILE A 39 -4.43 1.99 -6.37
N SER A 40 -4.42 3.13 -7.05
CA SER A 40 -5.66 3.89 -7.29
C SER A 40 -6.62 3.21 -8.25
N ASP A 41 -6.12 2.52 -9.27
CA ASP A 41 -6.95 1.81 -10.24
C ASP A 41 -7.78 0.67 -9.58
N ILE A 42 -7.36 0.16 -8.42
CA ILE A 42 -8.10 -0.83 -7.62
C ILE A 42 -9.00 -0.19 -6.53
N GLY A 43 -9.11 1.14 -6.49
CA GLY A 43 -10.03 1.87 -5.62
C GLY A 43 -9.47 2.34 -4.28
N ILE A 44 -8.15 2.42 -4.11
CA ILE A 44 -7.52 3.03 -2.93
C ILE A 44 -7.03 4.44 -3.28
N ASP A 45 -7.50 5.45 -2.54
CA ASP A 45 -7.12 6.84 -2.77
C ASP A 45 -5.63 7.08 -2.46
N ILE A 46 -5.01 7.98 -3.22
CA ILE A 46 -3.64 8.45 -2.97
C ILE A 46 -3.67 9.96 -2.68
N GLU A 47 -3.10 10.37 -1.55
CA GLU A 47 -3.03 11.77 -1.13
C GLU A 47 -1.58 12.22 -0.95
N TYR A 48 -1.08 13.11 -1.80
CA TYR A 48 0.24 13.69 -1.62
C TYR A 48 0.17 14.87 -0.65
N VAL A 49 0.94 14.78 0.43
CA VAL A 49 1.06 15.84 1.44
C VAL A 49 2.47 16.43 1.44
N ASN A 50 2.56 17.70 1.82
CA ASN A 50 3.83 18.40 1.98
C ASN A 50 4.08 18.64 3.48
N ILE A 51 4.77 17.72 4.14
CA ILE A 51 5.06 17.81 5.57
C ILE A 51 6.56 18.03 5.74
N THR A 52 6.92 19.16 6.34
CA THR A 52 8.30 19.54 6.64
C THR A 52 8.59 19.59 8.14
N ASP A 53 7.55 19.56 8.98
CA ASP A 53 7.68 19.54 10.45
C ASP A 53 8.11 18.15 10.93
N ALA A 54 9.29 18.06 11.54
CA ALA A 54 9.85 16.82 12.05
C ALA A 54 9.06 16.21 13.23
N ASN A 55 8.22 17.00 13.90
CA ASN A 55 7.35 16.50 14.98
C ASN A 55 6.08 15.83 14.45
N ASN A 56 5.79 15.96 13.15
CA ASN A 56 4.65 15.30 12.56
C ASN A 56 4.97 13.80 12.35
N PRO A 57 4.15 12.85 12.84
CA PRO A 57 4.42 11.42 12.68
C PRO A 57 4.62 10.99 11.21
N LEU A 58 3.88 11.58 10.28
CA LEU A 58 3.98 11.30 8.85
C LEU A 58 5.26 11.88 8.22
N PHE A 59 5.94 12.82 8.89
CA PHE A 59 7.30 13.21 8.50
C PHE A 59 8.28 12.06 8.67
N VAL A 60 8.13 11.26 9.73
CA VAL A 60 9.03 10.12 10.00
C VAL A 60 8.62 8.92 9.15
N MET A 61 7.34 8.56 9.18
CA MET A 61 6.82 7.38 8.48
C MET A 61 6.86 7.50 6.95
N SER A 62 6.79 8.73 6.43
CA SER A 62 6.81 9.08 5.00
C SER A 62 5.59 8.63 4.19
N ALA A 63 4.96 7.51 4.53
CA ALA A 63 3.61 7.18 4.11
C ALA A 63 2.78 6.62 5.28
N GLU A 64 1.47 6.80 5.24
CA GLU A 64 0.52 6.16 6.16
C GLU A 64 -0.75 5.79 5.40
N TYR A 65 -1.31 4.59 5.61
CA TYR A 65 -2.70 4.35 5.24
C TYR A 65 -3.66 4.87 6.31
N LYS A 66 -4.85 5.30 5.89
CA LYS A 66 -5.99 5.59 6.76
C LYS A 66 -7.27 4.99 6.21
N LYS A 67 -8.08 4.44 7.11
CA LYS A 67 -9.44 4.02 6.82
C LYS A 67 -10.37 5.23 6.96
N ARG A 68 -11.07 5.60 5.89
CA ARG A 68 -12.01 6.73 5.85
C ARG A 68 -13.47 6.32 6.03
N GLY A 69 -13.77 5.04 5.81
CA GLY A 69 -15.11 4.48 5.92
C GLY A 69 -15.11 2.96 5.85
N CYS A 70 -16.27 2.39 5.54
CA CYS A 70 -16.35 0.96 5.24
C CYS A 70 -15.69 0.70 3.89
N ARG A 71 -14.61 -0.10 3.85
CA ARG A 71 -13.88 -0.44 2.62
C ARG A 71 -13.28 0.74 1.86
N ASP A 72 -13.09 1.87 2.55
CA ASP A 72 -12.54 3.08 1.96
C ASP A 72 -11.21 3.43 2.63
N TYR A 73 -10.15 3.46 1.82
CA TYR A 73 -8.77 3.59 2.24
C TYR A 73 -8.06 4.68 1.44
N VAL A 74 -7.24 5.47 2.15
CA VAL A 74 -6.29 6.40 1.52
C VAL A 74 -4.88 6.06 1.96
N ILE A 75 -3.91 6.14 1.05
CA ILE A 75 -2.49 6.21 1.39
C ILE A 75 -2.03 7.66 1.25
N ARG A 76 -1.59 8.25 2.35
CA ARG A 76 -1.05 9.61 2.40
C ARG A 76 0.46 9.54 2.28
N ILE A 77 1.04 10.31 1.35
CA ILE A 77 2.45 10.24 0.98
C ILE A 77 3.11 11.60 1.21
N ASN A 78 4.13 11.66 2.06
CA ASN A 78 4.95 12.86 2.21
C ASN A 78 5.94 12.97 1.05
N LYS A 79 5.63 13.83 0.07
CA LYS A 79 6.42 13.97 -1.16
C LYS A 79 7.84 14.56 -0.97
N ASN A 80 8.19 14.98 0.25
CA ASN A 80 9.49 15.56 0.56
C ASN A 80 10.61 14.52 0.79
N LYS A 81 10.33 13.25 0.49
CA LYS A 81 11.22 12.11 0.75
C LYS A 81 11.76 11.55 -0.56
N ASP A 82 12.87 10.85 -0.45
CA ASP A 82 13.48 10.17 -1.60
C ASP A 82 12.49 9.19 -2.25
N GLU A 83 12.43 9.17 -3.58
CA GLU A 83 11.45 8.36 -4.31
C GLU A 83 11.62 6.86 -4.04
N LYS A 84 12.86 6.36 -3.96
CA LYS A 84 13.08 4.92 -3.68
C LYS A 84 12.56 4.56 -2.31
N TYR A 85 12.73 5.46 -1.34
CA TYR A 85 12.17 5.29 -0.01
C TYR A 85 10.64 5.32 -0.03
N LEU A 86 10.03 6.24 -0.79
CA LEU A 86 8.59 6.35 -0.93
C LEU A 86 7.96 5.11 -1.59
N ILE A 87 8.58 4.54 -2.62
CA ILE A 87 8.11 3.30 -3.25
C ILE A 87 7.98 2.19 -2.19
N PHE A 88 9.01 2.01 -1.36
CA PHE A 88 8.99 0.99 -0.31
C PHE A 88 7.90 1.26 0.74
N GLN A 89 7.78 2.51 1.21
CA GLN A 89 6.78 2.84 2.23
C GLN A 89 5.35 2.70 1.70
N VAL A 90 5.07 3.16 0.48
CA VAL A 90 3.75 2.99 -0.15
C VAL A 90 3.41 1.51 -0.34
N ALA A 91 4.36 0.69 -0.80
CA ALA A 91 4.16 -0.75 -0.91
C ALA A 91 3.86 -1.40 0.45
N ALA A 92 4.54 -0.97 1.53
CA ALA A 92 4.31 -1.47 2.88
C ALA A 92 2.91 -1.09 3.40
N GLU A 93 2.49 0.16 3.23
CA GLU A 93 1.14 0.62 3.62
C GLU A 93 0.05 -0.11 2.83
N PHE A 94 0.25 -0.29 1.52
CA PHE A 94 -0.65 -1.07 0.69
C PHE A 94 -0.71 -2.55 1.11
N GLY A 95 0.44 -3.16 1.41
CA GLY A 95 0.51 -4.53 1.92
C GLY A 95 -0.26 -4.71 3.23
N LYS A 96 -0.25 -3.72 4.14
CA LYS A 96 -1.08 -3.75 5.35
C LYS A 96 -2.58 -3.77 5.02
N ILE A 97 -3.00 -3.00 4.01
CA ILE A 97 -4.40 -2.99 3.57
C ILE A 97 -4.78 -4.39 3.04
N VAL A 98 -3.98 -4.95 2.14
CA VAL A 98 -4.26 -6.26 1.52
C VAL A 98 -4.24 -7.41 2.53
N LEU A 99 -3.28 -7.42 3.46
CA LEU A 99 -3.07 -8.52 4.40
C LEU A 99 -3.98 -8.46 5.63
N TYR A 100 -4.46 -7.28 6.02
CA TYR A 100 -5.18 -7.11 7.28
C TYR A 100 -6.55 -6.51 7.10
N GLU A 101 -6.64 -5.41 6.35
CA GLU A 101 -7.88 -4.66 6.24
C GLU A 101 -8.90 -5.33 5.30
N PHE A 102 -8.48 -5.74 4.10
CA PHE A 102 -9.37 -6.44 3.16
C PHE A 102 -9.95 -7.74 3.73
N PRO A 103 -9.15 -8.65 4.33
CA PRO A 103 -9.68 -9.87 4.95
C PRO A 103 -10.71 -9.58 6.05
N LYS A 104 -10.47 -8.54 6.86
CA LYS A 104 -11.39 -8.09 7.91
C LYS A 104 -12.70 -7.54 7.32
N ASP A 105 -12.61 -6.77 6.23
CA ASP A 105 -13.77 -6.17 5.57
C ASP A 105 -14.69 -7.19 4.88
N ILE A 106 -14.18 -8.36 4.52
CA ILE A 106 -14.94 -9.48 3.96
C ILE A 106 -15.25 -10.60 4.98
N GLY A 107 -14.90 -10.39 6.26
CA GLY A 107 -15.25 -11.27 7.37
C GLY A 107 -14.51 -12.61 7.40
N ILE A 108 -13.30 -12.67 6.82
CA ILE A 108 -12.48 -13.88 6.81
C ILE A 108 -11.65 -14.02 8.10
N ILE A 109 -11.24 -12.89 8.69
CA ILE A 109 -10.51 -12.78 9.97
C ILE A 109 -11.26 -11.91 10.99
#